data_AF-A0A0W0SA11-F1
#
_entry.id   AF-A0A0W0SA11-F1
#
_cell.length_a   1.000
_cell.length_b   1.000
_cell.length_c   1.000
_cell.angle_alpha   90.00
_cell.angle_beta   90.00
_cell.angle_gamma   90.00
#
_symmetry.space_group_name_H-M   'P 1'
#
loop_
_entity.id
_entity.type
_entity.pdbx_description
1 polymer ?
#
loop_
_entity_poly.entity_id
_entity_poly.type
_entity_poly.pdbx_seq_one_letter_code
_entity_poly.pdbx_strand_id
1 'polypeptide(L)'
;MPDAQADVSVRISGAVTAINANLGDKVVKDQALATVQSRLIGNPPPSVAVKSPIDGVIDARNVNLGQAVEPNTVLFHVSNRNQLLVVAQVYEEDLSRVKVGQKVNVHALSYPKQIFPGKVTLIEPNLDALTRTVNVQIRLDNQDNVLKPGMFVRANLVLRYANAALTVPSNAILEVDNVSFVFVRTGNNYERVNVRVGASDDSYTEIKEGLVPGDEVVIQGNQELYTLSLTSGGKSRLGHEEPH
;
A
#
# COMPACT_ATOMS: atom_id res chain seq x y z
N MET A 1 -4.25 -1.58 -9.17
CA MET A 1 -5.06 -1.84 -10.37
C MET A 1 -6.53 -1.71 -10.01
N PRO A 2 -7.41 -1.32 -10.95
CA PRO A 2 -8.87 -1.40 -10.75
C PRO A 2 -9.33 -2.86 -10.68
N ASP A 3 -10.48 -3.09 -10.03
CA ASP A 3 -11.07 -4.43 -9.89
C ASP A 3 -11.69 -4.93 -11.20
N ALA A 4 -12.19 -4.02 -12.05
CA ALA A 4 -12.69 -4.34 -13.37
C ALA A 4 -12.33 -3.26 -14.40
N GLN A 5 -12.04 -3.68 -15.63
CA GLN A 5 -11.84 -2.81 -16.79
C GLN A 5 -12.54 -3.39 -18.00
N ALA A 6 -12.99 -2.52 -18.89
CA ALA A 6 -13.61 -2.93 -20.14
C ALA A 6 -13.30 -1.95 -21.27
N ASP A 7 -12.97 -2.52 -22.41
CA ASP A 7 -12.86 -1.79 -23.67
C ASP A 7 -14.23 -1.76 -24.33
N VAL A 8 -14.71 -0.55 -24.62
CA VAL A 8 -16.00 -0.34 -25.27
C VAL A 8 -15.76 -0.13 -26.75
N SER A 9 -16.04 -1.17 -27.53
CA SER A 9 -15.85 -1.17 -28.99
C SER A 9 -17.17 -1.17 -29.76
N VAL A 10 -17.10 -0.70 -31.00
CA VAL A 10 -18.24 -0.76 -31.93
C VAL A 10 -18.28 -2.12 -32.64
N ARG A 11 -19.49 -2.59 -32.97
CA ARG A 11 -19.71 -3.85 -33.70
C ARG A 11 -20.03 -3.68 -35.18
N ILE A 12 -20.15 -2.43 -35.63
CA ILE A 12 -20.55 -2.06 -37.00
C ILE A 12 -19.60 -1.02 -37.57
N SER A 13 -19.50 -0.99 -38.90
CA SER A 13 -18.86 0.10 -39.64
C SER A 13 -19.79 1.29 -39.75
N GLY A 14 -19.28 2.51 -39.58
CA GLY A 14 -20.11 3.71 -39.59
C GLY A 14 -19.39 5.01 -39.30
N ALA A 15 -20.17 6.05 -39.03
CA ALA A 15 -19.69 7.33 -38.53
C ALA A 15 -20.32 7.65 -37.17
N VAL A 16 -19.54 8.25 -36.28
CA VAL A 16 -19.99 8.63 -34.92
C VAL A 16 -20.84 9.90 -35.02
N THR A 17 -22.10 9.82 -34.62
CA THR A 17 -23.07 10.93 -34.75
C THR A 17 -23.42 11.59 -33.42
N ALA A 18 -23.13 10.93 -32.30
CA ALA A 18 -23.28 11.51 -30.97
C ALA A 18 -22.23 10.94 -30.01
N ILE A 19 -21.76 11.78 -29.09
CA ILE A 19 -20.90 11.42 -27.97
C ILE A 19 -21.57 11.98 -26.72
N ASN A 20 -21.89 11.08 -25.78
CA ASN A 20 -22.67 11.38 -24.60
C ASN A 20 -21.84 11.28 -23.32
N ALA A 21 -20.57 10.91 -23.43
CA ALA A 21 -19.68 10.73 -22.29
C ALA A 21 -18.23 11.12 -22.63
N ASN A 22 -17.51 11.62 -21.63
CA ASN A 22 -16.18 12.19 -21.74
C ASN A 22 -15.21 11.54 -20.74
N LEU A 23 -13.91 11.77 -20.96
CA LEU A 23 -12.87 11.38 -20.03
C LEU A 23 -13.19 11.88 -18.61
N GLY A 24 -13.18 10.98 -17.63
CA GLY A 24 -13.46 11.29 -16.23
C GLY A 24 -14.94 11.20 -15.82
N ASP A 25 -15.87 11.05 -16.77
CA ASP A 25 -17.29 10.90 -16.45
C ASP A 25 -17.55 9.56 -15.74
N LYS A 26 -18.42 9.60 -14.72
CA LYS A 26 -18.98 8.40 -14.11
C LYS A 26 -20.09 7.86 -15.00
N VAL A 27 -20.04 6.56 -15.26
CA VAL A 27 -21.02 5.86 -16.11
C VAL A 27 -21.55 4.63 -15.40
N VAL A 28 -22.81 4.31 -15.68
CA VAL A 28 -23.42 3.04 -15.25
C VAL A 28 -23.47 2.05 -16.40
N LYS A 29 -23.56 0.77 -16.08
CA LYS A 29 -23.78 -0.30 -17.05
C LYS A 29 -25.00 0.00 -17.91
N ASP A 30 -24.89 -0.30 -19.20
CA ASP A 30 -25.87 -0.06 -20.25
C ASP A 30 -26.15 1.42 -20.59
N GLN A 31 -25.47 2.37 -19.94
CA GLN A 31 -25.50 3.79 -20.31
C GLN A 31 -24.93 3.98 -21.73
N ALA A 32 -25.67 4.68 -22.59
CA ALA A 32 -25.22 5.02 -23.93
C ALA A 32 -24.09 6.07 -23.88
N LEU A 33 -22.92 5.72 -24.40
CA LEU A 33 -21.72 6.55 -24.40
C LEU A 33 -21.53 7.28 -25.73
N ALA A 34 -21.91 6.64 -26.83
CA ALA A 34 -21.87 7.21 -28.18
C ALA A 34 -22.93 6.56 -29.08
N THR A 35 -23.23 7.20 -30.21
CA THR A 35 -24.08 6.65 -31.26
C THR A 35 -23.28 6.55 -32.55
N VAL A 36 -23.34 5.39 -33.20
CA VAL A 36 -22.71 5.14 -34.51
C VAL A 36 -23.80 4.90 -35.54
N GLN A 37 -23.79 5.67 -36.61
CA GLN A 37 -24.67 5.49 -37.74
C GLN A 37 -23.98 4.65 -38.82
N SER A 38 -24.65 3.61 -39.28
CA SER A 38 -24.17 2.75 -40.35
C SER A 38 -24.15 3.48 -41.70
N ARG A 39 -23.27 3.03 -42.59
CA ARG A 39 -23.25 3.45 -44.00
C ARG A 39 -24.25 2.69 -44.88
N LEU A 40 -25.02 1.75 -44.31
CA LEU A 40 -26.04 1.01 -45.03
C LEU A 40 -27.20 1.94 -45.44
N ILE A 41 -27.81 1.63 -46.58
CA ILE A 41 -28.94 2.40 -47.12
C ILE A 41 -30.14 2.24 -46.18
N GLY A 42 -30.74 3.37 -45.79
CA GLY A 42 -31.93 3.46 -44.96
C GLY A 42 -32.41 4.91 -44.86
N ASN A 43 -33.66 5.13 -44.46
CA ASN A 43 -34.22 6.48 -44.26
C ASN A 43 -34.87 6.62 -42.85
N PRO A 44 -34.12 7.11 -41.84
CA PRO A 44 -32.68 7.40 -41.85
C PRO A 44 -31.82 6.12 -41.85
N PRO A 45 -30.52 6.20 -42.20
CA PRO A 45 -29.61 5.06 -42.07
C PRO A 45 -29.60 4.53 -40.62
N PRO A 46 -29.56 3.20 -40.44
CA PRO A 46 -29.67 2.58 -39.11
C PRO A 46 -28.52 3.03 -38.20
N SER A 47 -28.80 3.20 -36.91
CA SER A 47 -27.82 3.60 -35.91
C SER A 47 -27.83 2.66 -34.70
N VAL A 48 -26.69 2.56 -34.03
CA VAL A 48 -26.48 1.71 -32.85
C VAL A 48 -25.87 2.56 -31.74
N ALA A 49 -26.50 2.50 -30.56
CA ALA A 49 -25.94 3.05 -29.35
C ALA A 49 -24.83 2.13 -28.82
N VAL A 50 -23.64 2.69 -28.63
CA VAL A 50 -22.51 2.04 -27.98
C VAL A 50 -22.63 2.31 -26.49
N LYS A 51 -22.76 1.23 -25.69
CA LYS A 51 -23.09 1.29 -24.27
C LYS A 51 -21.94 0.83 -23.39
N SER A 52 -21.86 1.34 -22.16
CA SER A 52 -20.91 0.84 -21.16
C SER A 52 -21.28 -0.59 -20.73
N PRO A 53 -20.34 -1.56 -20.73
CA PRO A 53 -20.60 -2.91 -20.26
C PRO A 53 -20.55 -3.05 -18.72
N ILE A 54 -19.98 -2.07 -18.02
CA ILE A 54 -19.78 -2.05 -16.57
C ILE A 54 -20.09 -0.67 -15.98
N ASP A 55 -20.32 -0.62 -14.67
CA ASP A 55 -20.27 0.63 -13.91
C ASP A 55 -18.80 1.08 -13.75
N GLY A 56 -18.53 2.38 -13.82
CA GLY A 56 -17.18 2.88 -13.62
C GLY A 56 -16.96 4.32 -14.04
N VAL A 57 -15.70 4.62 -14.36
CA VAL A 57 -15.23 5.91 -14.85
C VAL A 57 -14.63 5.73 -16.23
N ILE A 58 -14.83 6.69 -17.12
CA ILE A 58 -14.15 6.72 -18.42
C ILE A 58 -12.69 7.10 -18.22
N ASP A 59 -11.80 6.17 -18.52
CA ASP A 59 -10.35 6.31 -18.40
C ASP A 59 -9.71 6.88 -19.67
N ALA A 60 -10.37 6.67 -20.81
CA ALA A 60 -9.94 7.20 -22.10
C ALA A 60 -11.13 7.27 -23.07
N ARG A 61 -11.13 8.31 -23.91
CA ARG A 61 -12.05 8.50 -25.03
C ARG A 61 -11.22 8.59 -26.31
N ASN A 62 -11.27 7.54 -27.12
CA ASN A 62 -10.48 7.40 -28.35
C ASN A 62 -11.28 7.74 -29.61
N VAL A 63 -12.35 8.53 -29.45
CA VAL A 63 -13.32 8.83 -30.50
C VAL A 63 -13.69 10.31 -30.51
N ASN A 64 -13.90 10.84 -31.72
CA ASN A 64 -14.41 12.18 -31.98
C ASN A 64 -15.71 12.15 -32.78
N LEU A 65 -16.51 13.22 -32.66
CA LEU A 65 -17.73 13.38 -33.43
C LEU A 65 -17.41 13.43 -34.93
N GLY A 66 -18.18 12.71 -35.75
CA GLY A 66 -17.97 12.59 -37.19
C GLY A 66 -16.90 11.57 -37.61
N GLN A 67 -16.17 10.98 -36.66
CA GLN A 67 -15.12 10.00 -36.95
C GLN A 67 -15.71 8.71 -37.56
N ALA A 68 -15.04 8.20 -38.60
CA ALA A 68 -15.32 6.89 -39.15
C ALA A 68 -14.78 5.78 -38.24
N VAL A 69 -15.56 4.73 -38.05
CA VAL A 69 -15.22 3.58 -37.19
C VAL A 69 -15.56 2.27 -37.90
N GLU A 70 -14.80 1.22 -37.58
CA GLU A 70 -14.97 -0.14 -38.08
C GLU A 70 -15.20 -1.11 -36.90
N PRO A 71 -15.75 -2.33 -37.12
CA PRO A 71 -15.92 -3.31 -36.06
C PRO A 71 -14.63 -3.53 -35.25
N ASN A 72 -14.77 -3.67 -33.94
CA ASN A 72 -13.70 -3.77 -32.95
C ASN A 72 -12.90 -2.49 -32.71
N THR A 73 -13.23 -1.36 -33.34
CA THR A 73 -12.64 -0.05 -32.97
C THR A 73 -13.04 0.27 -31.53
N VAL A 74 -12.06 0.38 -30.64
CA VAL A 74 -12.24 0.77 -29.24
C VAL A 74 -12.50 2.27 -29.17
N LEU A 75 -13.66 2.65 -28.65
CA LEU A 75 -14.10 4.04 -28.53
C LEU A 75 -13.84 4.60 -27.13
N PHE A 76 -14.00 3.77 -26.09
CA PHE A 76 -13.79 4.16 -24.70
C PHE A 76 -13.11 3.04 -23.93
N HIS A 77 -12.35 3.42 -22.90
CA HIS A 77 -11.93 2.52 -21.83
C HIS A 77 -12.67 2.91 -20.56
N VAL A 78 -13.31 1.94 -19.91
CA VAL A 78 -14.05 2.14 -18.66
C VAL A 78 -13.43 1.28 -17.57
N SER A 79 -13.23 1.82 -16.37
CA SER A 79 -12.80 1.03 -15.23
C SER A 79 -13.63 1.25 -13.98
N ASN A 80 -13.88 0.17 -13.24
CA ASN A 80 -14.43 0.24 -11.90
C ASN A 80 -13.30 0.34 -10.89
N ARG A 81 -13.26 1.46 -10.17
CA ARG A 81 -12.20 1.81 -9.22
C ARG A 81 -12.69 1.86 -7.77
N ASN A 82 -13.92 1.41 -7.50
CA ASN A 82 -14.49 1.38 -6.16
C ASN A 82 -13.75 0.39 -5.25
N GLN A 83 -13.23 -0.67 -5.82
CA GLN A 83 -12.24 -1.55 -5.21
C GLN A 83 -10.96 -1.52 -6.03
N LEU A 84 -9.83 -1.60 -5.34
CA LEU A 84 -8.52 -1.66 -5.95
C LEU A 84 -7.78 -2.92 -5.51
N LEU A 85 -6.98 -3.44 -6.43
CA LEU A 85 -6.02 -4.51 -6.19
C LEU A 85 -4.62 -3.92 -6.13
N VAL A 86 -3.95 -4.10 -5.00
CA VAL A 86 -2.53 -3.85 -4.82
C VAL A 86 -1.80 -5.15 -5.06
N VAL A 87 -0.78 -5.12 -5.91
CA VAL A 87 0.10 -6.27 -6.15
C VAL A 87 1.40 -5.98 -5.41
N ALA A 88 1.70 -6.80 -4.40
CA ALA A 88 2.93 -6.73 -3.64
C ALA A 88 3.82 -7.92 -3.99
N GLN A 89 5.10 -7.67 -4.20
CA GLN A 89 6.09 -8.74 -4.40
C GLN A 89 6.66 -9.15 -3.04
N VAL A 90 6.56 -10.44 -2.73
CA VAL A 90 7.04 -11.01 -1.47
C VAL A 90 8.17 -11.99 -1.77
N TYR A 91 9.29 -11.85 -1.08
CA TYR A 91 10.42 -12.78 -1.23
C TYR A 91 10.07 -14.20 -0.74
N GLU A 92 10.71 -15.19 -1.36
CA GLU A 92 10.49 -16.62 -1.08
C GLU A 92 10.61 -16.97 0.42
N GLU A 93 11.60 -16.42 1.11
CA GLU A 93 11.87 -16.65 2.54
C GLU A 93 10.72 -16.17 3.46
N ASP A 94 9.99 -15.16 3.02
CA ASP A 94 8.94 -14.50 3.79
C ASP A 94 7.55 -15.08 3.52
N LEU A 95 7.41 -15.86 2.44
CA LEU A 95 6.14 -16.40 1.97
C LEU A 95 5.42 -17.24 3.02
N SER A 96 6.17 -17.96 3.86
CA SER A 96 5.62 -18.78 4.97
C SER A 96 4.79 -17.97 5.98
N ARG A 97 5.02 -16.66 6.05
CA ARG A 97 4.36 -15.72 6.97
C ARG A 97 3.10 -15.10 6.36
N VAL A 98 2.93 -15.20 5.04
CA VAL A 98 1.82 -14.62 4.30
C VAL A 98 0.72 -15.65 4.08
N LYS A 99 -0.52 -15.27 4.42
CA LYS A 99 -1.70 -16.11 4.30
C LYS A 99 -2.85 -15.33 3.70
N VAL A 100 -3.62 -15.99 2.84
CA VAL A 100 -4.89 -15.45 2.33
C VAL A 100 -5.79 -15.10 3.52
N GLY A 101 -6.36 -13.89 3.46
CA GLY A 101 -7.24 -13.35 4.46
C GLY A 101 -6.58 -12.49 5.54
N GLN A 102 -5.25 -12.40 5.58
CA GLN A 102 -4.55 -11.49 6.48
C GLN A 102 -4.87 -10.02 6.17
N LYS A 103 -4.91 -9.21 7.23
CA LYS A 103 -5.07 -7.76 7.15
C LYS A 103 -3.77 -7.10 6.74
N VAL A 104 -3.88 -6.06 5.92
CA VAL A 104 -2.75 -5.27 5.43
C VAL A 104 -3.08 -3.80 5.62
N ASN A 105 -2.12 -3.02 6.11
CA ASN A 105 -2.20 -1.58 6.11
C ASN A 105 -1.49 -1.05 4.88
N VAL A 106 -2.23 -0.41 3.97
CA VAL A 106 -1.67 0.16 2.75
C VAL A 106 -1.49 1.66 2.92
N HIS A 107 -0.30 2.15 2.62
CA HIS A 107 0.08 3.56 2.68
C HIS A 107 0.42 4.04 1.28
N ALA A 108 -0.29 5.05 0.79
CA ALA A 108 0.01 5.69 -0.49
C ALA A 108 0.95 6.89 -0.24
N LEU A 109 1.97 7.05 -1.10
CA LEU A 109 2.91 8.17 -0.98
C LEU A 109 2.21 9.54 -1.07
N SER A 110 1.12 9.62 -1.85
CA SER A 110 0.31 10.83 -2.00
C SER A 110 -0.52 11.17 -0.74
N TYR A 111 -0.73 10.20 0.16
CA TYR A 111 -1.56 10.34 1.37
C TYR A 111 -0.85 9.71 2.57
N PRO A 112 0.29 10.27 3.01
CA PRO A 112 1.17 9.62 3.99
C PRO A 112 0.53 9.46 5.37
N LYS A 113 -0.48 10.27 5.70
CA LYS A 113 -1.21 10.22 6.97
C LYS A 113 -2.43 9.31 6.95
N GLN A 114 -2.80 8.77 5.79
CA GLN A 114 -3.99 7.96 5.62
C GLN A 114 -3.61 6.49 5.45
N ILE A 115 -4.30 5.64 6.20
CA ILE A 115 -4.15 4.19 6.11
C ILE A 115 -5.34 3.66 5.33
N PHE A 116 -5.06 2.87 4.29
CA PHE A 116 -6.06 2.17 3.52
C PHE A 116 -6.06 0.70 3.96
N PRO A 117 -7.07 0.27 4.74
CA PRO A 117 -7.14 -1.11 5.18
C PRO A 117 -7.40 -2.03 3.97
N GLY A 118 -6.57 -3.05 3.85
CA GLY A 118 -6.66 -4.06 2.81
C GLY A 118 -6.65 -5.48 3.38
N LYS A 119 -6.91 -6.44 2.50
CA LYS A 119 -6.91 -7.87 2.83
C LYS A 119 -6.23 -8.66 1.72
N VAL A 120 -5.35 -9.59 2.09
CA VAL A 120 -4.76 -10.53 1.12
C VAL A 120 -5.86 -11.40 0.54
N THR A 121 -6.05 -11.37 -0.78
CA THR A 121 -7.08 -12.16 -1.48
C THR A 121 -6.50 -13.29 -2.31
N LEU A 122 -5.28 -13.13 -2.81
CA LEU A 122 -4.61 -14.15 -3.61
C LEU A 122 -3.11 -14.11 -3.35
N ILE A 123 -2.52 -15.29 -3.22
CA ILE A 123 -1.08 -15.50 -3.32
C ILE A 123 -0.91 -16.26 -4.63
N GLU A 124 -0.19 -15.71 -5.60
CA GLU A 124 -0.03 -16.37 -6.89
C GLU A 124 0.68 -17.73 -6.72
N PRO A 125 0.28 -18.76 -7.48
CA PRO A 125 0.80 -20.11 -7.29
C PRO A 125 2.25 -20.28 -7.77
N ASN A 126 2.73 -19.35 -8.60
CA ASN A 126 4.03 -19.43 -9.24
C ASN A 126 4.99 -18.38 -8.65
N LEU A 127 6.23 -18.80 -8.43
CA LEU A 127 7.34 -17.93 -8.07
C LEU A 127 8.02 -17.41 -9.34
N ASP A 128 8.29 -16.11 -9.38
CA ASP A 128 9.14 -15.52 -10.39
C ASP A 128 10.61 -15.87 -10.08
N ALA A 129 11.22 -16.69 -10.93
CA ALA A 129 12.57 -17.20 -10.73
C ALA A 129 13.67 -16.12 -10.87
N LEU A 130 13.41 -15.03 -11.60
CA LEU A 130 14.37 -13.95 -11.80
C LEU A 130 14.46 -13.08 -10.55
N THR A 131 13.31 -12.75 -9.95
CA THR A 131 13.26 -11.87 -8.78
C THR A 131 13.23 -12.65 -7.45
N ARG A 132 12.99 -13.96 -7.48
CA ARG A 132 12.74 -14.80 -6.30
C ARG A 132 11.58 -14.28 -5.45
N THR A 133 10.55 -13.77 -6.12
CA THR A 133 9.35 -13.25 -5.45
C THR A 133 8.08 -13.94 -5.91
N VAL A 134 7.06 -13.89 -5.07
CA VAL A 134 5.68 -14.26 -5.38
C VAL A 134 4.82 -13.02 -5.29
N ASN A 135 3.95 -12.83 -6.29
CA ASN A 135 2.96 -11.75 -6.25
C ASN A 135 1.84 -12.09 -5.28
N VAL A 136 1.56 -11.17 -4.39
CA VAL A 136 0.45 -11.21 -3.43
C VAL A 136 -0.51 -10.10 -3.77
N GLN A 137 -1.76 -10.47 -4.04
CA GLN A 137 -2.83 -9.52 -4.35
C GLN A 137 -3.57 -9.16 -3.07
N ILE A 138 -3.68 -7.86 -2.83
CA ILE A 138 -4.31 -7.26 -1.67
C ILE A 138 -5.47 -6.41 -2.17
N ARG A 139 -6.69 -6.73 -1.75
CA ARG A 139 -7.88 -5.95 -2.06
C ARG A 139 -8.10 -4.88 -1.01
N LEU A 140 -8.42 -3.67 -1.45
CA LEU A 140 -8.83 -2.56 -0.59
C LEU A 140 -10.01 -1.81 -1.19
N ASP A 141 -10.83 -1.23 -0.31
CA ASP A 141 -11.94 -0.37 -0.71
C ASP A 141 -11.43 1.06 -1.00
N ASN A 142 -12.00 1.69 -2.02
CA ASN A 142 -11.63 3.02 -2.50
C ASN A 142 -12.90 3.87 -2.74
N GLN A 143 -13.81 3.90 -1.76
CA GLN A 143 -15.11 4.56 -1.91
C GLN A 143 -14.99 6.06 -2.19
N ASP A 144 -14.02 6.72 -1.55
CA ASP A 144 -13.75 8.14 -1.77
C ASP A 144 -13.07 8.43 -3.12
N ASN A 145 -12.70 7.38 -3.89
CA ASN A 145 -12.00 7.47 -5.17
C ASN A 145 -10.69 8.29 -5.11
N VAL A 146 -10.07 8.30 -3.94
CA VAL A 146 -8.85 9.08 -3.62
C VAL A 146 -7.60 8.39 -4.20
N LEU A 147 -7.59 7.06 -4.19
CA LEU A 147 -6.53 6.26 -4.80
C LEU A 147 -6.79 6.08 -6.29
N LYS A 148 -5.75 6.36 -7.10
CA LYS A 148 -5.78 6.16 -8.55
C LYS A 148 -4.98 4.92 -8.92
N PRO A 149 -5.45 4.10 -9.88
CA PRO A 149 -4.62 3.07 -10.48
C PRO A 149 -3.27 3.62 -10.96
N GLY A 150 -2.21 2.82 -10.77
CA GLY A 150 -0.84 3.20 -11.13
C GLY A 150 -0.07 3.94 -10.02
N MET A 151 -0.72 4.31 -8.91
CA MET A 151 -0.01 4.85 -7.75
C MET A 151 0.89 3.79 -7.09
N PHE A 152 2.07 4.23 -6.63
CA PHE A 152 2.93 3.45 -5.76
C PHE A 152 2.41 3.48 -4.31
N VAL A 153 2.45 2.32 -3.67
CA VAL A 153 2.00 2.14 -2.28
C VAL A 153 2.99 1.25 -1.53
N ARG A 154 3.03 1.42 -0.21
CA ARG A 154 3.67 0.50 0.73
C ARG A 154 2.58 -0.35 1.38
N ALA A 155 2.79 -1.66 1.46
CA ALA A 155 1.87 -2.60 2.07
C ALA A 155 2.52 -3.24 3.30
N ASN A 156 2.00 -2.91 4.48
CA ASN A 156 2.47 -3.44 5.76
C ASN A 156 1.55 -4.61 6.17
N LEU A 157 2.07 -5.84 6.09
CA LEU A 157 1.32 -7.05 6.45
C LEU A 157 1.29 -7.22 7.97
N VAL A 158 0.09 -7.41 8.53
CA VAL A 158 -0.07 -7.61 9.97
C VAL A 158 0.21 -9.08 10.32
N LEU A 159 1.41 -9.37 10.83
CA LEU A 159 1.84 -10.74 11.15
C LEU A 159 1.28 -11.26 12.48
N ARG A 160 1.14 -10.39 13.48
CA ARG A 160 0.62 -10.76 14.80
C ARG A 160 -0.03 -9.54 15.45
N TYR A 161 -1.18 -9.74 16.09
CA TYR A 161 -1.74 -8.80 17.04
C TYR A 161 -1.39 -9.27 18.44
N ALA A 162 -0.63 -8.46 19.20
CA ALA A 162 -0.33 -8.72 20.59
C ALA A 162 -1.07 -7.67 21.45
N ASN A 163 -2.26 -7.99 21.92
CA ASN A 163 -3.13 -7.05 22.66
C ASN A 163 -2.58 -6.66 24.05
N ALA A 164 -1.55 -7.36 24.53
CA ALA A 164 -0.95 -7.16 25.85
C ALA A 164 0.59 -7.28 25.80
N ALA A 165 1.20 -6.75 24.73
CA ALA A 165 2.65 -6.63 24.64
C ALA A 165 3.11 -5.33 25.31
N LEU A 166 4.20 -5.40 26.08
CA LEU A 166 4.91 -4.18 26.49
C LEU A 166 5.58 -3.61 25.24
N THR A 167 5.28 -2.36 24.91
CA THR A 167 5.82 -1.70 23.72
C THR A 167 6.45 -0.36 24.06
N VAL A 168 7.48 0.01 23.33
CA VAL A 168 8.08 1.34 23.36
C VAL A 168 8.06 1.95 21.97
N PRO A 169 8.06 3.29 21.84
CA PRO A 169 8.25 3.93 20.54
C PRO A 169 9.52 3.42 19.86
N SER A 170 9.43 3.05 18.58
CA SER A 170 10.54 2.41 17.86
C SER A 170 11.81 3.28 17.81
N ASN A 171 11.66 4.61 17.85
CA ASN A 171 12.78 5.56 17.88
C ASN A 171 13.50 5.66 19.24
N ALA A 172 12.96 5.05 20.30
CA ALA A 172 13.62 4.97 21.61
C ALA A 172 14.75 3.91 21.63
N ILE A 173 14.66 2.91 20.76
CA ILE A 173 15.56 1.76 20.72
C ILE A 173 16.82 2.12 19.94
N LEU A 174 17.97 1.83 20.52
CA LEU A 174 19.27 1.90 19.88
C LEU A 174 19.82 0.49 19.72
N GLU A 175 20.58 0.28 18.65
CA GLU A 175 21.23 -1.00 18.37
C GLU A 175 22.70 -0.77 18.03
N VAL A 176 23.58 -1.45 18.76
CA VAL A 176 25.03 -1.44 18.54
C VAL A 176 25.55 -2.85 18.74
N ASP A 177 26.40 -3.32 17.83
CA ASP A 177 26.99 -4.67 17.86
C ASP A 177 25.93 -5.78 18.06
N ASN A 178 24.79 -5.62 17.38
CA ASN A 178 23.66 -6.57 17.41
C ASN A 178 22.99 -6.70 18.80
N VAL A 179 23.22 -5.74 19.69
CA VAL A 179 22.58 -5.63 21.00
C VAL A 179 21.65 -4.41 21.00
N SER A 180 20.35 -4.66 21.15
CA SER A 180 19.35 -3.61 21.32
C SER A 180 19.27 -3.14 22.77
N PHE A 181 19.17 -1.84 22.97
CA PHE A 181 19.06 -1.22 24.29
C PHE A 181 18.23 0.07 24.25
N VAL A 182 17.76 0.50 25.41
CA VAL A 182 17.10 1.79 25.63
C VAL A 182 17.74 2.51 26.81
N PHE A 183 17.47 3.81 26.93
CA PHE A 183 17.76 4.55 28.16
C PHE A 183 16.48 4.69 28.98
N VAL A 184 16.51 4.21 30.22
CA VAL A 184 15.42 4.32 31.19
C VAL A 184 15.77 5.39 32.21
N ARG A 185 14.79 6.19 32.60
CA ARG A 185 14.95 7.19 33.65
C ARG A 185 14.94 6.53 35.03
N THR A 186 16.03 6.70 35.77
CA THR A 186 16.17 6.26 37.17
C THR A 186 16.38 7.49 38.05
N GLY A 187 15.26 8.07 38.54
CA GLY A 187 15.27 9.33 39.29
C GLY A 187 15.71 10.53 38.45
N ASN A 188 16.90 11.06 38.73
CA ASN A 188 17.52 12.16 37.97
C ASN A 188 18.57 11.71 36.96
N ASN A 189 18.82 10.40 36.86
CA ASN A 189 19.81 9.82 35.95
C ASN A 189 19.13 8.96 34.88
N TYR A 190 19.90 8.59 33.85
CA TYR A 190 19.47 7.69 32.80
C TYR A 190 20.40 6.48 32.76
N GLU A 191 19.83 5.29 32.75
CA GLU A 191 20.57 4.04 32.73
C GLU A 191 20.33 3.29 31.42
N ARG A 192 21.40 2.72 30.87
CA ARG A 192 21.31 1.86 29.69
C ARG A 192 20.76 0.51 30.13
N VAL A 193 19.64 0.11 29.54
CA VAL A 193 19.01 -1.19 29.77
C VAL A 193 18.98 -1.96 28.46
N ASN A 194 19.64 -3.10 28.43
CA ASN A 194 19.58 -4.01 27.28
C ASN A 194 18.19 -4.63 27.20
N VAL A 195 17.63 -4.68 26.00
CA VAL A 195 16.27 -5.19 25.77
C VAL A 195 16.28 -6.27 24.71
N ARG A 196 15.39 -7.26 24.89
CA ARG A 196 15.10 -8.24 23.83
C ARG A 196 13.86 -7.78 23.08
N VAL A 197 14.03 -7.39 21.83
CA VAL A 197 12.94 -6.89 20.99
C VAL A 197 12.12 -8.01 20.35
N GLY A 198 10.85 -7.73 20.10
CA GLY A 198 9.88 -8.61 19.48
C GLY A 198 9.41 -8.10 18.13
N ALA A 199 8.12 -8.27 17.85
CA ALA A 199 7.52 -7.69 16.64
C ALA A 199 7.54 -6.15 16.71
N SER A 200 7.68 -5.50 15.56
CA SER A 200 7.62 -4.04 15.46
C SER A 200 6.71 -3.61 14.31
N ASP A 201 6.17 -2.40 14.45
CA ASP A 201 5.51 -1.67 13.38
C ASP A 201 6.19 -0.29 13.18
N ASP A 202 5.58 0.56 12.34
CA ASP A 202 6.13 1.87 11.98
C ASP A 202 6.25 2.84 13.19
N SER A 203 5.58 2.56 14.32
CA SER A 203 5.53 3.45 15.49
C SER A 203 6.07 2.82 16.77
N TYR A 204 5.86 1.52 16.97
CA TYR A 204 6.15 0.82 18.21
C TYR A 204 6.88 -0.51 17.99
N THR A 205 7.73 -0.85 18.96
CA THR A 205 8.43 -2.13 19.02
C THR A 205 8.08 -2.85 20.32
N GLU A 206 7.73 -4.13 20.21
CA GLU A 206 7.50 -5.04 21.33
C GLU A 206 8.79 -5.28 22.10
N ILE A 207 8.72 -5.23 23.43
CA ILE A 207 9.79 -5.58 24.35
C ILE A 207 9.42 -6.89 25.03
N LYS A 208 10.22 -7.93 24.78
CA LYS A 208 10.04 -9.27 25.37
C LYS A 208 10.72 -9.39 26.73
N GLU A 209 11.87 -8.73 26.90
CA GLU A 209 12.66 -8.72 28.13
C GLU A 209 13.41 -7.40 28.28
N GLY A 210 13.75 -7.05 29.52
CA GLY A 210 14.59 -5.91 29.88
C GLY A 210 13.83 -4.75 30.49
N LEU A 211 12.52 -4.61 30.22
CA LEU A 211 11.68 -3.56 30.79
C LEU A 211 10.46 -4.13 31.50
N VAL A 212 9.86 -3.33 32.37
CA VAL A 212 8.57 -3.60 33.02
C VAL A 212 7.58 -2.47 32.72
N PRO A 213 6.26 -2.73 32.82
CA PRO A 213 5.26 -1.67 32.69
C PRO A 213 5.49 -0.55 33.70
N GLY A 214 5.56 0.69 33.21
CA GLY A 214 5.80 1.88 34.03
C GLY A 214 7.20 2.49 33.87
N ASP A 215 8.14 1.79 33.24
CA ASP A 215 9.47 2.33 32.94
C ASP A 215 9.37 3.52 31.95
N GLU A 216 9.96 4.66 32.32
CA GLU A 216 10.02 5.85 31.47
C GLU A 216 11.25 5.77 30.55
N VAL A 217 11.03 5.60 29.24
CA VAL A 217 12.09 5.50 28.23
C VAL A 217 12.35 6.83 27.50
N VAL A 218 13.62 7.08 27.19
CA VAL A 218 14.04 8.27 26.43
C VAL A 218 13.76 8.08 24.94
N ILE A 219 12.91 8.95 24.38
CA ILE A 219 12.48 8.92 22.97
C ILE A 219 13.18 9.96 22.07
N GLN A 220 13.85 10.94 22.69
CA GLN A 220 14.61 12.01 22.02
C GLN A 220 15.87 12.28 22.84
N GLY A 221 16.99 12.56 22.19
CA GLY A 221 18.27 12.77 22.91
C GLY A 221 19.01 11.47 23.26
N ASN A 222 18.51 10.31 22.84
CA ASN A 222 19.05 8.99 23.22
C ASN A 222 20.42 8.72 22.58
N GLN A 223 20.71 9.25 21.39
CA GLN A 223 22.03 9.14 20.77
C GLN A 223 23.08 9.96 21.52
N GLU A 224 22.75 11.17 21.97
CA GLU A 224 23.64 12.01 22.76
C GLU A 224 23.96 11.37 24.11
N LEU A 225 22.95 10.77 24.77
CA LEU A 225 23.15 9.99 25.98
C LEU A 225 24.08 8.79 25.74
N TYR A 226 23.95 8.12 24.60
CA TYR A 226 24.86 7.04 24.23
C TYR A 226 26.29 7.54 24.06
N THR A 227 26.51 8.63 23.31
CA THR A 227 27.84 9.23 23.13
C THR A 227 28.45 9.69 24.45
N LEU A 228 27.65 10.30 25.33
CA LEU A 228 28.09 10.70 26.66
C LEU A 228 28.49 9.47 27.49
N SER A 229 27.71 8.39 27.46
CA SER A 229 28.00 7.16 28.20
C SER A 229 29.34 6.52 27.81
N LEU A 230 29.69 6.55 26.51
CA LEU A 230 30.98 6.09 26.00
C LEU A 230 32.14 6.97 26.47
N THR A 231 31.91 8.28 26.54
CA THR A 231 32.94 9.27 26.92
C THR A 231 33.16 9.31 28.44
N SER A 232 32.10 9.12 29.22
CA SER A 232 32.16 9.06 30.69
C SER A 232 32.71 7.73 31.23
N GLY A 233 32.71 6.66 30.41
CA GLY A 233 33.20 5.32 30.75
C GLY A 233 34.73 5.17 30.89
N GLY A 234 35.50 6.23 30.65
CA GLY A 234 36.98 6.22 30.72
C GLY A 234 37.60 6.29 32.13
N LYS A 235 36.82 6.21 33.22
CA LYS A 235 37.34 6.09 34.59
C LYS A 235 37.03 4.72 35.19
N SER A 236 37.67 3.68 34.65
CA SER A 236 37.84 2.42 35.38
C SER A 236 38.84 2.67 36.52
N ARG A 237 38.42 2.30 37.75
CA ARG A 237 39.23 2.36 38.97
C ARG A 237 40.43 1.40 38.83
N LEU A 238 41.61 1.94 38.51
CA LEU A 238 42.87 1.39 39.01
C LEU A 238 43.35 2.28 40.15
N GLY A 239 43.39 1.71 41.34
CA GLY A 239 43.81 2.36 42.57
C GLY A 239 43.67 1.41 43.74
N HIS A 240 44.39 0.28 43.70
CA HIS A 240 44.86 -0.35 44.93
C HIS A 240 46.20 0.30 45.26
N GLU A 241 46.17 1.23 46.21
CA GLU A 241 47.34 1.70 46.94
C GLU A 241 47.76 0.61 47.95
N GLU A 242 48.99 0.13 47.82
CA GLU A 242 49.88 -0.06 48.98
C GLU A 242 50.73 1.22 49.07
N PRO A 243 51.07 1.77 50.26
CA PRO A 243 52.06 1.12 51.15
C PRO A 243 51.98 1.44 52.67
N HIS A 244 52.35 0.46 53.52
CA HIS A 244 53.51 0.46 54.44
C HIS A 244 53.48 -0.73 55.40
#